data_AF-A0A9E2NN08-F1
#
_entry.id   AF-A0A9E2NN08-F1
#
_cell.length_a   1.000
_cell.length_b   1.000
_cell.length_c   1.000
_cell.angle_alpha   90.00
_cell.angle_beta   90.00
_cell.angle_gamma   90.00
#
_symmetry.space_group_name_H-M   'P 1'
#
loop_
_entity.id
_entity.type
_entity.pdbx_description
1 polymer ?
#
loop_
_entity_poly.entity_id
_entity_poly.type
_entity_poly.pdbx_seq_one_letter_code
_entity_poly.pdbx_strand_id
1 'polypeptide(L)'
;MKKRIRKTGEIVDVIAWYNLMGAERDRYDSVSYIDSKGNECVKVEGLNLAWDFEDVEEVLSTDIDWEQRRYKIAKEVFASIYDFTIDRINFAKYAVDAADALIAELKKGGEK
;
A
#
# COMPACT_ATOMS: atom_id res chain seq x y z
N MET A 1 14.81 7.08 -6.64
CA MET A 1 14.04 5.93 -6.12
C MET A 1 12.86 6.44 -5.31
N LYS A 2 11.62 6.00 -5.60
CA LYS A 2 10.45 6.46 -4.83
C LYS A 2 10.41 5.83 -3.44
N LYS A 3 10.34 6.67 -2.41
CA LYS A 3 10.29 6.27 -1.00
C LYS A 3 9.22 7.08 -0.27
N ARG A 4 8.61 6.51 0.76
CA ARG A 4 7.75 7.26 1.70
C ARG A 4 8.58 7.68 2.90
N ILE A 5 8.50 8.95 3.29
CA ILE A 5 9.09 9.45 4.54
C ILE A 5 8.20 9.00 5.69
N ARG A 6 8.71 8.17 6.61
CA ARG A 6 7.95 7.59 7.72
C ARG A 6 7.31 8.65 8.63
N LYS A 7 8.01 9.77 8.85
CA LYS A 7 7.56 10.84 9.75
C LYS A 7 6.38 11.64 9.20
N THR A 8 6.35 11.89 7.90
CA THR A 8 5.36 12.79 7.26
C THR A 8 4.35 12.04 6.40
N GLY A 9 4.62 10.79 6.03
CA GLY A 9 3.87 10.04 5.04
C GLY A 9 4.06 10.53 3.60
N GLU A 10 4.93 11.53 3.38
CA GLU A 10 5.15 12.11 2.06
C GLU A 10 5.92 11.14 1.16
N ILE A 11 5.46 10.99 -0.09
CA ILE A 11 6.17 10.22 -1.12
C ILE A 11 7.12 11.16 -1.84
N VAL A 12 8.41 10.81 -1.83
CA VAL A 12 9.49 11.57 -2.44
C VAL A 12 10.33 10.70 -3.36
N ASP A 13 11.06 11.32 -4.28
CA ASP A 13 12.03 10.62 -5.12
C ASP A 13 13.44 10.83 -4.58
N VAL A 14 13.98 9.83 -3.88
CA VAL A 14 15.34 9.88 -3.32
C VAL A 14 16.35 9.78 -4.47
N ILE A 15 17.22 10.79 -4.56
CA ILE A 15 18.24 10.92 -5.61
C ILE A 15 19.57 10.33 -5.13
N ALA A 16 19.96 10.66 -3.91
CA ALA A 16 21.23 10.25 -3.32
C ALA A 16 21.12 10.21 -1.80
N TRP A 17 21.98 9.44 -1.16
CA TRP A 17 22.07 9.40 0.29
C TRP A 17 23.52 9.13 0.70
N TYR A 18 23.85 9.60 1.89
CA TYR A 18 25.11 9.33 2.54
C TYR A 18 24.83 8.88 3.97
N ASN A 19 25.30 7.68 4.29
CA ASN A 19 25.17 7.06 5.60
C ASN A 19 26.42 6.21 5.84
N LEU A 20 27.41 6.80 6.51
CA LEU A 20 28.73 6.20 6.71
C LEU A 20 28.65 4.83 7.40
N MET A 21 27.72 4.68 8.34
CA MET A 21 27.52 3.46 9.14
C MET A 21 26.34 2.60 8.62
N GLY A 22 25.78 2.92 7.45
CA GLY A 22 24.70 2.17 6.83
C GLY A 22 23.39 2.21 7.63
N ALA A 23 23.15 1.15 8.41
CA ALA A 23 21.93 0.91 9.18
C ALA A 23 21.97 1.48 10.61
N GLU A 24 23.01 2.22 10.98
CA GLU A 24 23.08 2.96 12.25
C GLU A 24 22.93 4.47 12.01
N ARG A 25 22.50 5.18 13.06
CA ARG A 25 22.45 6.64 13.04
C ARG A 25 23.85 7.21 13.17
N ASP A 26 24.19 8.14 12.30
CA ASP A 26 25.44 8.88 12.35
C ASP A 26 25.23 10.37 12.08
N ARG A 27 26.16 11.20 12.57
CA ARG A 27 26.11 12.66 12.41
C ARG A 27 26.28 13.12 10.95
N TYR A 28 26.81 12.26 10.08
CA TYR A 28 26.97 12.57 8.66
C TYR A 28 25.79 12.08 7.81
N ASP A 29 24.78 11.46 8.43
CA ASP A 29 23.59 11.00 7.73
C ASP A 29 22.93 12.14 6.97
N SER A 30 22.78 11.95 5.66
CA SER A 30 22.06 12.89 4.81
C SER A 30 21.38 12.21 3.63
N VAL A 31 20.25 12.76 3.22
CA VAL A 31 19.51 12.29 2.04
C VAL A 31 19.16 13.47 1.15
N SER A 32 19.34 13.30 -0.16
CA SER A 32 18.86 14.21 -1.19
C SER A 32 17.65 13.59 -1.90
N TYR A 33 16.58 14.36 -2.06
CA TYR A 33 15.35 13.89 -2.68
C TYR A 33 14.58 15.02 -3.38
N ILE A 34 13.69 14.67 -4.30
CA ILE A 34 12.70 15.57 -4.88
C ILE A 34 11.40 15.42 -4.08
N ASP A 35 10.91 16.52 -3.52
CA ASP A 35 9.67 16.54 -2.74
C ASP A 35 8.41 16.34 -3.62
N SER A 36 7.25 16.20 -3.00
CA SER A 36 5.97 16.04 -3.72
C SER A 36 5.58 17.24 -4.59
N LYS A 37 6.20 18.40 -4.37
CA LYS A 37 5.98 19.64 -5.13
C LYS A 37 6.98 19.80 -6.28
N GLY A 38 7.91 18.86 -6.44
CA GLY A 38 8.95 18.91 -7.46
C GLY A 38 10.18 19.74 -7.09
N ASN A 39 10.32 20.17 -5.83
CA ASN A 39 11.50 20.88 -5.37
C ASN A 39 12.61 19.91 -4.98
N GLU A 40 13.83 20.23 -5.37
CA GLU A 40 15.01 19.47 -4.99
C GLU A 40 15.48 19.85 -3.58
N CYS A 41 15.44 18.88 -2.67
CA CYS A 41 15.98 18.97 -1.33
C CYS A 41 17.36 18.29 -1.30
N VAL A 42 18.43 19.08 -1.27
CA VAL A 42 19.81 18.58 -1.39
C VAL A 42 20.45 18.42 -0.01
N LYS A 43 21.03 17.25 0.25
CA LYS A 43 21.83 16.93 1.44
C LYS A 43 21.15 17.33 2.74
N VAL A 44 19.90 16.89 2.92
CA VAL A 44 19.16 17.13 4.16
C VAL A 44 19.81 16.30 5.28
N GLU A 45 20.48 16.99 6.20
CA GLU A 45 21.23 16.36 7.29
C GLU A 45 20.29 15.80 8.38
N GLY A 46 20.74 14.72 9.03
CA GLY A 46 19.99 14.01 10.06
C GLY A 46 18.95 13.01 9.53
N LEU A 47 18.86 12.85 8.20
CA LEU A 47 18.04 11.82 7.57
C LEU A 47 18.89 10.62 7.19
N ASN A 48 18.42 9.43 7.56
CA ASN A 48 19.01 8.15 7.21
C ASN A 48 18.01 7.36 6.38
N LEU A 49 18.44 6.89 5.20
CA LEU A 49 17.57 6.19 4.26
C LEU A 49 16.91 4.94 4.88
N ALA A 50 17.61 4.17 5.69
CA ALA A 50 17.08 2.94 6.27
C ALA A 50 16.09 3.18 7.43
N TRP A 51 16.27 4.29 8.15
CA TRP A 51 15.46 4.59 9.34
C TRP A 51 14.26 5.48 9.05
N ASP A 52 14.42 6.48 8.17
CA ASP A 52 13.42 7.52 7.93
C ASP A 52 12.55 7.26 6.71
N PHE A 53 12.94 6.31 5.86
CA PHE A 53 12.25 6.01 4.63
C PHE A 53 11.85 4.55 4.56
N GLU A 54 10.81 4.28 3.78
CA GLU A 54 10.34 2.94 3.47
C GLU A 54 9.96 2.86 1.99
N ASP A 55 10.01 1.64 1.45
CA ASP A 55 9.69 1.42 0.05
C ASP A 55 8.21 1.63 -0.22
N VAL A 56 7.92 2.44 -1.26
CA VAL A 56 6.53 2.74 -1.65
C VAL A 56 5.82 1.48 -2.13
N GLU A 57 6.52 0.54 -2.77
CA GLU A 57 5.94 -0.75 -3.16
C GLU A 57 5.52 -1.58 -1.94
N GLU A 58 6.30 -1.56 -0.86
CA GLU A 58 5.99 -2.27 0.38
C GLU A 58 4.78 -1.62 1.09
N VAL A 59 4.68 -0.30 1.06
CA VAL A 59 3.51 0.45 1.58
C VAL A 59 2.25 0.22 0.73
N LEU A 60 2.34 0.32 -0.60
CA LEU A 60 1.19 0.13 -1.50
C LEU A 60 0.71 -1.33 -1.49
N SER A 61 1.53 -2.29 -1.08
CA SER A 61 1.10 -3.67 -0.85
C SER A 61 0.10 -3.81 0.31
N THR A 62 0.11 -2.85 1.25
CA THR A 62 -0.84 -2.80 2.38
C THR A 62 -2.11 -2.01 2.06
N ASP A 63 -2.09 -1.21 1.00
CA ASP A 63 -3.20 -0.35 0.56
C ASP A 63 -4.12 -1.10 -0.42
N ILE A 64 -4.48 -2.34 -0.05
CA ILE A 64 -5.47 -3.12 -0.79
C ILE A 64 -6.79 -2.38 -0.68
N ASP A 65 -7.29 -1.84 -1.79
CA ASP A 65 -8.66 -1.35 -1.91
C ASP A 65 -9.62 -2.53 -1.73
N TRP A 66 -10.01 -2.75 -0.47
CA TRP A 66 -10.88 -3.83 -0.06
C TRP A 66 -12.27 -3.71 -0.67
N GLU A 67 -12.72 -2.50 -1.00
CA GLU A 67 -14.01 -2.28 -1.65
C GLU A 67 -13.96 -2.70 -3.12
N GLN A 68 -12.88 -2.34 -3.83
CA GLN A 68 -12.64 -2.81 -5.19
C GLN A 68 -12.50 -4.34 -5.24
N ARG A 69 -11.80 -4.92 -4.26
CA ARG A 69 -11.64 -6.38 -4.16
C ARG A 69 -12.98 -7.07 -3.84
N ARG A 70 -13.80 -6.51 -2.97
CA ARG A 70 -15.17 -6.98 -2.68
C ARG A 70 -16.03 -6.99 -3.92
N TYR A 71 -16.02 -5.89 -4.68
CA TYR A 71 -16.79 -5.77 -5.92
C TYR A 71 -16.40 -6.84 -6.95
N LYS A 72 -15.09 -7.09 -7.11
CA LYS A 72 -14.62 -8.12 -8.05
C LYS A 72 -15.09 -9.52 -7.66
N ILE A 73 -14.99 -9.87 -6.38
CA ILE A 73 -15.45 -11.17 -5.87
C ILE A 73 -16.97 -11.30 -6.04
N ALA A 74 -17.73 -10.28 -5.64
CA ALA A 74 -19.18 -10.28 -5.80
C ALA A 74 -19.59 -10.42 -7.28
N LYS A 75 -18.89 -9.75 -8.20
CA LYS A 75 -19.13 -9.87 -9.64
C LYS A 75 -18.87 -11.29 -10.16
N GLU A 76 -17.81 -11.96 -9.71
CA GLU A 76 -17.48 -13.33 -10.11
C GLU A 76 -18.48 -14.35 -9.53
N VAL A 77 -18.90 -14.18 -8.28
CA VAL A 77 -19.97 -14.99 -7.66
C VAL A 77 -21.29 -14.77 -8.39
N PHE A 78 -21.64 -13.51 -8.69
CA PHE A 78 -22.85 -13.20 -9.44
C PHE A 78 -22.83 -13.81 -10.85
N ALA A 79 -21.69 -13.72 -11.56
CA ALA A 79 -21.53 -14.28 -12.90
C ALA A 79 -21.61 -15.82 -12.92
N SER A 80 -21.11 -16.50 -11.89
CA SER A 80 -21.16 -17.97 -11.81
C SER A 80 -22.55 -18.52 -11.51
N ILE A 81 -23.46 -17.70 -10.96
CA ILE A 81 -24.82 -18.12 -10.60
C ILE A 81 -25.88 -17.51 -11.54
N TYR A 82 -25.50 -16.57 -12.41
CA TYR A 82 -26.40 -15.82 -13.30
C TYR A 82 -27.26 -16.68 -14.24
N ASP A 83 -26.86 -17.92 -14.50
CA ASP A 83 -27.57 -18.87 -15.38
C ASP A 83 -28.71 -19.62 -14.67
N PHE A 84 -28.84 -19.51 -13.33
CA PHE A 84 -29.95 -20.12 -12.59
C PHE A 84 -31.18 -19.21 -12.55
N THR A 85 -32.32 -19.75 -12.98
CA THR A 85 -33.62 -19.09 -13.23
C THR A 85 -34.39 -18.62 -11.99
N ILE A 86 -33.70 -18.09 -10.98
CA ILE A 86 -34.30 -17.70 -9.68
C ILE A 86 -34.09 -16.20 -9.41
N ASP A 87 -35.07 -15.61 -8.71
CA ASP A 87 -35.21 -14.21 -8.31
C ASP A 87 -33.89 -13.40 -8.17
N ARG A 88 -33.69 -12.47 -9.11
CA ARG A 88 -32.46 -11.67 -9.26
C ARG A 88 -32.13 -10.79 -8.05
N ILE A 89 -33.13 -10.45 -7.21
CA ILE A 89 -32.95 -9.58 -6.04
C ILE A 89 -32.19 -10.31 -4.92
N ASN A 90 -32.37 -11.63 -4.77
CA ASN A 90 -31.70 -12.41 -3.73
C ASN A 90 -30.24 -12.71 -4.08
N PHE A 91 -29.88 -12.76 -5.36
CA PHE A 91 -28.52 -13.06 -5.79
C PHE A 91 -27.52 -11.93 -5.56
N ALA A 92 -27.93 -10.68 -5.77
CA ALA A 92 -27.04 -9.55 -5.51
C ALA A 92 -26.62 -9.49 -4.03
N LYS A 93 -27.55 -9.79 -3.11
CA LYS A 93 -27.26 -9.89 -1.67
C LYS A 93 -26.31 -11.06 -1.39
N TYR A 94 -26.62 -12.26 -1.90
CA TYR A 94 -25.78 -13.44 -1.71
C TYR A 94 -24.34 -13.23 -2.22
N ALA A 95 -24.17 -12.55 -3.36
CA ALA A 95 -22.87 -12.27 -3.92
C ALA A 95 -22.04 -11.31 -3.04
N VAL A 96 -22.69 -10.30 -2.44
CA VAL A 96 -22.03 -9.41 -1.47
C VAL A 96 -21.68 -10.15 -0.18
N ASP A 97 -22.61 -10.95 0.36
CA ASP A 97 -22.39 -11.73 1.57
C ASP A 97 -21.24 -12.74 1.40
N ALA A 98 -21.18 -13.41 0.25
CA ALA A 98 -20.07 -14.31 -0.11
C ALA A 98 -18.73 -13.55 -0.24
N ALA A 99 -18.75 -12.35 -0.80
CA ALA A 99 -17.56 -11.51 -0.91
C ALA A 99 -17.05 -11.04 0.47
N ASP A 100 -17.96 -10.64 1.37
CA ASP A 100 -17.61 -10.25 2.74
C ASP A 100 -17.01 -11.43 3.53
N ALA A 101 -17.58 -12.64 3.38
CA ALA A 101 -17.03 -13.85 4.01
C ALA A 101 -15.62 -14.20 3.51
N LEU A 102 -15.39 -14.12 2.20
CA LEU A 102 -14.07 -14.38 1.59
C LEU A 102 -13.03 -13.33 2.02
N ILE A 103 -13.42 -12.05 2.12
CA ILE A 103 -12.53 -11.00 2.62
C ILE A 103 -12.17 -11.24 4.09
N ALA A 104 -13.12 -11.66 4.92
CA ALA A 104 -12.84 -11.98 6.32
C ALA A 104 -11.80 -13.10 6.46
N GLU A 105 -11.87 -14.14 5.64
CA GLU A 105 -10.86 -15.21 5.61
C GLU A 105 -9.49 -14.71 5.10
N LEU A 106 -9.46 -13.88 4.06
CA LEU A 106 -8.21 -13.32 3.53
C LEU A 106 -7.50 -12.40 4.53
N LYS A 107 -8.25 -11.63 5.32
CA LYS A 107 -7.69 -10.76 6.36
C LYS A 107 -7.04 -11.55 7.50
N LYS A 108 -7.60 -12.70 7.90
CA LYS A 108 -6.99 -13.60 8.91
C LYS A 108 -5.62 -14.12 8.46
N GLY A 109 -5.40 -14.28 7.16
CA GLY A 109 -4.12 -14.74 6.61
C GLY A 109 -3.01 -13.68 6.55
N GLY A 110 -3.34 -12.40 6.78
CA GLY A 110 -2.41 -11.26 6.71
C GLY A 110 -1.81 -10.81 8.05
N GLU A 111 -2.23 -11.39 9.19
CA GLU A 111 -1.72 -11.07 10.53
C GLU A 111 -0.53 -11.95 10.96
N LYS A 112 0.45 -12.18 10.08
CA LYS A 112 1.68 -12.92 10.43
C LYS A 112 2.84 -12.00 10.79
#